data_AF-A0A6J7UJE4-F1
#
_entry.id   AF-A0A6J7UJE4-F1
#
_cell.length_a   1.000
_cell.length_b   1.000
_cell.length_c   1.000
_cell.angle_alpha   90.00
_cell.angle_beta   90.00
_cell.angle_gamma   90.00
#
_symmetry.space_group_name_H-M   'P 1'
#
loop_
_entity.id
_entity.type
_entity.pdbx_description
1 polymer ?
#
loop_
_entity_poly.entity_id
_entity_poly.type
_entity_poly.pdbx_seq_one_letter_code
_entity_poly.pdbx_strand_id
1 'polypeptide(L)' 'MQGIVKAYDPGSGDGVIMCDTDLADYNLAPNALEGSLFRMLRQGQRVVFTLDENGRATRLSLGSESDMATPGS' A
#
# COMPACT_ATOMS: atom_id res chain seq x y z
N MET A 1 3.03 6.71 4.79
CA MET A 1 3.43 7.13 3.43
C MET A 1 2.41 6.63 2.43
N GLN A 2 2.34 7.23 1.25
CA GLN A 2 1.46 6.79 0.16
C GLN A 2 2.28 6.22 -0.99
N GLY A 3 1.71 5.25 -1.69
CA GLY A 3 2.35 4.66 -2.86
C GLY A 3 1.40 3.87 -3.73
N ILE A 4 1.93 3.39 -4.85
CA ILE A 4 1.22 2.56 -5.82
C ILE A 4 1.82 1.16 -5.80
N VAL A 5 0.96 0.14 -5.71
CA VAL A 5 1.36 -1.26 -5.84
C VAL A 5 1.82 -1.50 -7.27
N LYS A 6 3.11 -1.79 -7.52
CA LYS A 6 3.58 -2.12 -8.88
C LYS A 6 3.40 -3.59 -9.21
N ALA A 7 3.50 -4.47 -8.21
CA ALA A 7 3.27 -5.89 -8.36
C ALA A 7 2.87 -6.51 -7.02
N TYR A 8 2.07 -7.56 -7.07
CA TYR A 8 1.67 -8.37 -5.92
C TYR A 8 1.46 -9.81 -6.38
N ASP A 9 2.11 -10.74 -5.71
CA ASP A 9 1.91 -12.18 -5.88
C ASP A 9 1.02 -12.73 -4.75
N PRO A 10 -0.23 -13.13 -5.02
CA PRO A 10 -1.12 -13.66 -3.99
C PRO A 10 -0.71 -15.04 -3.47
N GLY A 11 0.15 -15.78 -4.19
CA GLY A 11 0.63 -17.09 -3.75
C GLY A 11 1.61 -16.99 -2.58
N SER A 12 2.51 -16.02 -2.64
CA SER A 12 3.57 -15.79 -1.64
C SER A 12 3.24 -14.64 -0.68
N GLY A 13 2.31 -13.76 -1.05
CA GLY A 13 2.03 -12.52 -0.34
C GLY A 13 3.11 -11.45 -0.55
N ASP A 14 4.04 -11.69 -1.48
CA ASP A 14 5.11 -10.75 -1.82
C ASP A 14 4.60 -9.69 -2.79
N GLY A 15 5.27 -8.54 -2.80
CA GLY A 15 5.04 -7.54 -3.81
C GLY A 15 5.87 -6.29 -3.55
N VAL A 16 5.65 -5.29 -4.37
CA VAL A 16 6.41 -4.04 -4.33
C VAL A 16 5.49 -2.84 -4.45
N ILE A 17 5.74 -1.83 -3.62
CA ILE A 17 5.06 -0.55 -3.63
C ILE A 17 6.07 0.53 -4.00
N MET A 18 5.73 1.36 -4.97
CA MET A 18 6.46 2.57 -5.28
C MET A 18 5.93 3.71 -4.42
N CYS A 19 6.78 4.34 -3.62
CA CYS A 19 6.39 5.50 -2.83
C CYS A 19 6.20 6.73 -3.71
N ASP A 20 5.13 7.48 -3.48
CA ASP A 20 4.85 8.70 -4.26
C ASP A 20 5.83 9.84 -3.94
N THR A 21 6.34 9.88 -2.71
CA THR A 21 7.20 10.98 -2.22
C THR A 21 8.64 10.89 -2.74
N ASP A 22 9.22 9.70 -2.72
CA ASP A 22 10.64 9.49 -3.08
C ASP A 22 10.81 8.66 -4.36
N LEU A 23 9.72 8.15 -4.94
CA LEU A 23 9.72 7.25 -6.11
C LEU A 23 10.51 5.94 -5.88
N ALA A 24 10.95 5.68 -4.64
CA ALA A 24 11.62 4.47 -4.23
C ALA A 24 10.66 3.27 -4.15
N ASP A 25 11.19 2.10 -4.51
CA ASP A 25 10.50 0.82 -4.44
C ASP A 25 10.72 0.17 -3.08
N TYR A 26 9.62 -0.19 -2.42
CA TYR A 26 9.59 -0.86 -1.12
C TYR A 26 8.91 -2.22 -1.24
N ASN A 27 9.58 -3.26 -0.76
CA ASN A 27 9.00 -4.60 -0.71
C ASN A 27 7.92 -4.68 0.36
N LEU A 28 6.88 -5.46 0.09
CA LEU A 28 5.83 -5.79 1.04
C LEU A 28 6.40 -6.67 2.16
N ALA A 29 6.03 -6.34 3.39
CA ALA A 29 6.28 -7.22 4.53
C ALA A 29 5.35 -8.44 4.47
N PRO A 30 5.76 -9.61 4.99
CA PRO A 30 4.92 -10.80 4.99
C PRO A 30 3.62 -10.61 5.80
N ASN A 31 3.64 -9.70 6.77
CA ASN A 31 2.49 -9.31 7.59
C ASN A 31 1.81 -8.01 7.09
N ALA A 32 2.06 -7.59 5.86
CA ALA A 32 1.65 -6.26 5.42
C ALA A 32 0.12 -6.06 5.30
N LEU A 33 -0.60 -7.17 5.08
CA LEU A 33 -2.06 -7.21 5.07
C LEU A 33 -2.67 -7.58 6.43
N GLU A 34 -1.84 -7.86 7.44
CA GLU A 34 -2.31 -8.23 8.77
C GLU A 34 -3.03 -7.03 9.42
N GLY A 35 -4.27 -7.25 9.86
CA GLY A 35 -5.13 -6.18 10.36
C GLY A 35 -5.70 -5.24 9.29
N SER A 36 -5.38 -5.47 8.01
CA SER A 36 -5.99 -4.73 6.90
C SER A 36 -7.29 -5.37 6.43
N LEU A 37 -8.17 -4.54 5.85
CA LEU A 37 -9.35 -4.99 5.11
C LEU A 37 -8.96 -5.63 3.77
N PHE A 38 -7.76 -5.36 3.28
CA PHE A 38 -7.27 -5.95 2.03
C PHE A 38 -7.02 -7.45 2.21
N ARG A 39 -7.68 -8.25 1.38
CA ARG A 39 -7.35 -9.67 1.18
C ARG A 39 -6.47 -9.90 -0.05
N MET A 40 -6.44 -8.94 -0.96
CA MET A 40 -5.64 -8.94 -2.19
C MET A 40 -5.28 -7.50 -2.55
N LEU A 41 -4.16 -7.32 -3.25
CA LEU A 41 -3.74 -6.06 -3.86
C LEU A 41 -3.69 -6.22 -5.37
N ARG A 42 -4.05 -5.15 -6.10
CA ARG A 42 -3.90 -5.13 -7.56
C ARG A 42 -2.80 -4.17 -7.96
N GLN A 43 -2.09 -4.51 -9.05
CA GLN A 43 -1.18 -3.59 -9.69
C GLN A 43 -1.91 -2.29 -10.07
N GLY A 44 -1.27 -1.15 -9.81
CA GLY A 44 -1.84 0.19 -10.03
C GLY A 44 -2.73 0.68 -8.88
N GLN A 45 -3.01 -0.14 -7.86
CA GLN A 45 -3.79 0.29 -6.71
C GLN A 45 -3.00 1.24 -5.81
N ARG A 46 -3.62 2.36 -5.43
CA ARG A 46 -3.03 3.34 -4.51
C ARG A 46 -3.35 2.97 -3.07
N VAL A 47 -2.33 2.95 -2.22
CA VAL A 47 -2.43 2.52 -0.83
C VAL A 47 -1.61 3.41 0.09
N VAL A 48 -2.03 3.49 1.35
CA VAL A 48 -1.19 4.03 2.44
C VAL A 48 -0.50 2.86 3.11
N PHE A 49 0.78 3.03 3.42
CA PHE A 49 1.60 2.05 4.12
C PHE A 49 2.55 2.71 5.11
N THR A 50 3.08 1.90 6.03
CA THR A 50 4.16 2.26 6.96
C THR A 50 5.36 1.37 6.69
N LEU A 51 6.57 1.82 7.03
CA LEU A 51 7.74 0.95 6.97
C LEU A 51 7.97 0.29 8.32
N ASP A 52 8.25 -1.00 8.28
CA ASP A 52 8.75 -1.79 9.40
C ASP A 52 10.23 -1.46 9.71
N GLU A 53 10.77 -1.99 10.81
CA GLU A 53 12.20 -1.91 11.18
C GLU A 53 13.16 -2.36 10.06
N ASN A 54 12.70 -3.26 9.17
CA ASN A 54 13.46 -3.73 8.01
C ASN A 54 13.31 -2.86 6.76
N GLY A 55 12.60 -1.73 6.83
CA GLY A 55 12.33 -0.88 5.67
C GLY A 55 11.33 -1.48 4.67
N ARG A 56 10.47 -2.41 5.11
CA ARG A 56 9.44 -3.04 4.28
C ARG A 56 8.06 -2.43 4.52
N ALA A 57 7.24 -2.36 3.49
CA ALA A 57 5.89 -1.81 3.56
C ALA A 57 4.96 -2.74 4.34
N THR A 58 4.37 -2.25 5.42
CA THR A 58 3.42 -2.96 6.30
C THR A 58 2.22 -2.09 6.68
N ARG A 59 1.20 -2.71 7.30
CA ARG A 59 -0.07 -2.10 7.71
C ARG A 59 -0.76 -1.34 6.58
N LEU A 60 -0.93 -2.01 5.42
CA LEU A 60 -1.57 -1.37 4.28
C LEU A 60 -3.00 -0.98 4.63
N SER A 61 -3.38 0.23 4.24
CA SER A 61 -4.73 0.75 4.40
C SER A 61 -5.18 1.42 3.10
N LEU A 62 -6.50 1.47 2.88
CA LEU A 62 -7.06 2.29 1.81
C LEU A 62 -6.49 3.68 1.97
N GLY A 63 -5.84 4.19 0.92
CA GLY A 63 -5.44 5.58 0.90
C GLY A 63 -6.71 6.39 0.97
N SER A 64 -7.05 6.85 2.17
CA SER A 64 -8.25 7.65 2.36
C SER A 64 -8.09 8.86 1.48
N GLU A 65 -8.93 8.89 0.46
CA GLU A 65 -9.41 10.09 -0.16
C GLU A 65 -9.73 11.08 0.97
N SER A 66 -8.79 12.00 1.26
CA SER A 66 -9.21 13.34 1.69
C SER A 66 -9.96 14.07 0.56
N ASP A 67 -10.11 13.42 -0.60
CA ASP A 67 -10.89 13.80 -1.77
C ASP A 67 -12.24 13.05 -1.87
N MET A 68 -12.80 12.56 -0.76
CA MET A 68 -14.23 12.21 -0.72
C MET A 68 -15.04 13.25 0.08
N ALA A 69 -14.48 14.45 0.27
CA ALA A 69 -15.30 15.63 0.44
C ALA A 69 -15.98 15.89 -0.90
N THR A 70 -17.20 15.39 -1.05
CA THR A 70 -18.13 15.91 -2.06
C THR A 70 -18.09 17.44 -1.90
N PRO A 71 -17.70 18.22 -2.92
CA PRO A 71 -17.92 19.66 -2.85
C PRO A 71 -19.43 19.83 -2.74
N GLY A 72 -19.89 20.21 -1.56
CA GLY A 72 -21.28 20.59 -1.37
C GLY A 72 -21.54 21.83 -2.21
N SER A 73 -22.52 21.74 -3.13
CA SER A 73 -23.38 22.83 -3.59
C SER A 73 -24.55 22.23 -4.37
#